data_AF-A0A010RS51-F1
#
_entry.id   AF-A0A010RS51-F1
#
_cell.length_a   1.000
_cell.length_b   1.000
_cell.length_c   1.000
_cell.angle_alpha   90.00
_cell.angle_beta   90.00
_cell.angle_gamma   90.00
#
_symmetry.space_group_name_H-M   'P 1'
#
loop_
_entity.id
_entity.type
_entity.pdbx_description
1 polymer ?
#
loop_
_entity_poly.entity_id
_entity_poly.type
_entity_poly.pdbx_seq_one_letter_code
_entity_poly.pdbx_strand_id
1 'polypeptide(L)'
;MNLGPRDDSLPPNEDAGPMSFSLALVLTIFLIITTGLRLWVRAANRKLGWDDLTIALAGATAIIRFAFVVLQWKHGNGRHRVYLSDHDYMMINMYGWWGQMLLFISVAFLKVSICLLILRIKDTKVLKGLLHVIMAGVLITNFGVVIILIAECQPVGFWRGKSAVCWPTHIRIYFIYATIGVVNILRKLQGLVADQS
;
A
#
# COMPACT_ATOMS: atom_id res chain seq x y z
N MET A 1 41.56 -13.94 -4.33
CA MET A 1 40.50 -12.98 -4.69
C MET A 1 40.99 -11.61 -4.23
N ASN A 2 41.68 -10.89 -5.11
CA ASN A 2 42.27 -9.59 -4.77
C ASN A 2 41.16 -8.54 -4.81
N LEU A 3 40.68 -8.13 -3.63
CA LEU A 3 39.84 -6.95 -3.49
C LEU A 3 40.71 -5.76 -3.86
N GLY A 4 40.38 -5.10 -4.96
CA GLY A 4 40.97 -3.80 -5.31
C GLY A 4 40.80 -2.78 -4.17
N PRO A 5 41.59 -1.71 -4.16
CA PRO A 5 41.56 -0.71 -3.10
C PRO A 5 40.13 -0.22 -2.85
N ARG A 6 39.72 -0.20 -1.57
CA ARG A 6 38.45 0.41 -1.16
C ARG A 6 38.49 1.87 -1.54
N ASP A 7 37.56 2.29 -2.40
CA ASP A 7 37.30 3.69 -2.65
C ASP A 7 36.43 4.21 -1.49
N ASP A 8 37.06 4.87 -0.52
CA ASP A 8 36.42 5.39 0.69
C ASP A 8 35.38 6.50 0.41
N SER A 9 35.21 6.91 -0.85
CA SER A 9 34.16 7.85 -1.27
C SER A 9 32.79 7.18 -1.50
N LEU A 10 32.74 5.84 -1.65
CA LEU A 10 31.51 5.10 -1.89
C LEU A 10 30.85 4.67 -0.58
N PRO A 11 29.50 4.72 -0.47
CA PRO A 11 28.81 4.23 0.70
C PRO A 11 29.09 2.74 0.91
N PRO A 12 29.09 2.23 2.15
CA PRO A 12 29.24 0.79 2.42
C PRO A 12 28.27 -0.05 1.59
N ASN A 13 28.73 -1.19 1.05
CA ASN A 13 27.89 -2.12 0.30
C ASN A 13 26.97 -2.92 1.24
N GLU A 14 26.07 -2.21 1.91
CA GLU A 14 25.00 -2.77 2.73
C GLU A 14 23.80 -3.12 1.84
N ASP A 15 23.17 -4.26 2.14
CA ASP A 15 21.99 -4.75 1.43
C ASP A 15 20.83 -4.89 2.42
N ALA A 16 19.88 -3.95 2.35
CA ALA A 16 18.65 -3.97 3.13
C ALA A 16 17.52 -4.82 2.48
N GLY A 17 17.80 -5.43 1.32
CA GLY A 17 16.85 -6.23 0.55
C GLY A 17 16.32 -7.44 1.31
N PRO A 18 17.17 -8.29 1.92
CA PRO A 18 16.73 -9.46 2.68
C PRO A 18 15.79 -9.10 3.83
N MET A 19 16.03 -7.98 4.52
CA MET A 19 15.19 -7.53 5.63
C MET A 19 13.79 -7.15 5.13
N SER A 20 13.72 -6.38 4.05
CA SER A 20 12.46 -5.96 3.43
C SER A 20 11.64 -7.14 2.89
N PHE A 21 12.32 -8.09 2.22
CA PHE A 21 11.70 -9.31 1.71
C PHE A 21 11.16 -10.18 2.84
N SER A 22 11.96 -10.42 3.89
CA SER A 22 11.56 -11.25 5.03
C SER A 22 10.33 -10.70 5.74
N LEU A 23 10.30 -9.38 5.98
CA LEU A 23 9.14 -8.73 6.58
C LEU A 23 7.90 -8.87 5.68
N ALA A 24 8.03 -8.64 4.38
CA ALA A 24 6.92 -8.77 3.44
C ALA A 24 6.38 -10.21 3.39
N LEU A 25 7.25 -11.22 3.45
CA LEU A 25 6.87 -12.63 3.46
C LEU A 25 6.08 -12.97 4.72
N VAL A 26 6.61 -12.63 5.90
CA VAL A 26 5.95 -12.90 7.19
C VAL A 26 4.57 -12.23 7.23
N LEU A 27 4.49 -10.95 6.87
CA LEU A 27 3.21 -10.22 6.86
C LEU A 27 2.21 -10.81 5.86
N THR A 28 2.68 -11.30 4.71
CA THR A 28 1.81 -11.93 3.71
C THR A 28 1.28 -13.27 4.21
N ILE A 29 2.08 -14.07 4.91
CA ILE A 29 1.64 -15.32 5.54
C ILE A 29 0.56 -15.03 6.60
N PHE A 30 0.82 -14.08 7.50
CA PHE A 30 -0.17 -13.65 8.49
C PHE A 30 -1.47 -13.16 7.85
N LEU A 31 -1.35 -12.38 6.77
CA LEU A 31 -2.50 -11.91 6.01
C LEU A 31 -3.31 -13.09 5.46
N ILE A 32 -2.68 -14.07 4.79
CA ILE A 32 -3.37 -15.24 4.23
C ILE A 32 -4.10 -16.02 5.33
N ILE A 33 -3.43 -16.29 6.46
CA ILE A 33 -4.01 -17.03 7.57
C ILE A 33 -5.22 -16.28 8.15
N THR A 34 -5.06 -14.99 8.46
CA THR A 34 -6.13 -14.20 9.08
C THR A 34 -7.32 -13.98 8.14
N THR A 35 -7.09 -13.70 6.86
CA THR A 35 -8.17 -13.56 5.87
C THR A 35 -8.85 -14.90 5.58
N GLY A 36 -8.07 -15.98 5.48
CA GLY A 36 -8.59 -17.33 5.27
C GLY A 36 -9.47 -17.79 6.42
N LEU A 37 -9.01 -17.60 7.67
CA LEU A 37 -9.80 -17.91 8.86
C LEU A 37 -11.08 -17.07 8.93
N ARG A 38 -11.01 -15.77 8.62
CA ARG A 38 -12.18 -14.90 8.58
C ARG A 38 -13.22 -15.38 7.57
N LEU A 39 -12.80 -15.72 6.35
CA LEU A 39 -13.69 -16.23 5.31
C LEU A 39 -14.27 -17.60 5.70
N TRP A 40 -13.45 -18.49 6.27
CA TRP A 40 -13.87 -19.81 6.73
C TRP A 40 -14.96 -19.72 7.81
N VAL A 41 -14.72 -18.96 8.88
CA VAL A 41 -15.68 -18.79 9.98
C VAL A 41 -16.99 -18.19 9.46
N ARG A 42 -16.93 -17.28 8.49
CA ARG A 42 -18.13 -16.65 7.94
C ARG A 42 -18.90 -17.53 6.96
N ALA A 43 -18.19 -18.33 6.16
CA ALA A 43 -18.78 -19.36 5.32
C ALA A 43 -19.45 -20.44 6.18
N ALA A 44 -18.77 -20.91 7.24
CA ALA A 44 -19.32 -21.87 8.20
C ALA A 44 -20.60 -21.35 8.88
N ASN A 45 -20.63 -20.06 9.22
CA ASN A 45 -21.80 -19.40 9.79
C ASN A 45 -22.89 -19.03 8.76
N ARG A 46 -22.72 -19.34 7.46
CA ARG A 46 -23.61 -18.95 6.35
C ARG A 46 -23.91 -17.45 6.29
N LYS A 47 -22.97 -16.60 6.76
CA LYS A 47 -23.11 -15.13 6.83
C LYS A 47 -22.27 -14.42 5.78
N LEU A 48 -22.21 -15.00 4.58
CA LEU A 48 -21.54 -14.40 3.42
C LEU A 48 -22.26 -13.10 3.04
N GLY A 49 -21.50 -12.03 2.86
CA GLY A 49 -22.03 -10.74 2.40
C GLY A 49 -20.96 -9.94 1.67
N TRP A 50 -21.31 -8.73 1.23
CA TRP A 50 -20.40 -7.85 0.48
C TRP A 50 -19.07 -7.55 1.19
N ASP A 51 -19.07 -7.54 2.53
CA ASP A 51 -17.84 -7.42 3.34
C ASP A 51 -16.82 -8.54 3.04
N ASP A 52 -17.28 -9.78 2.81
CA ASP A 52 -16.42 -10.93 2.51
C ASP A 52 -15.75 -10.80 1.15
N LEU A 53 -16.46 -10.24 0.17
CA LEU A 53 -15.88 -9.95 -1.15
C LEU A 53 -14.79 -8.90 -1.05
N THR A 54 -15.01 -7.84 -0.26
CA THR A 54 -14.03 -6.76 -0.11
C THR A 54 -12.75 -7.23 0.59
N ILE A 55 -12.85 -8.08 1.62
CA ILE A 55 -11.66 -8.64 2.28
C ILE A 55 -10.93 -9.65 1.40
N ALA A 56 -11.65 -10.47 0.62
CA ALA A 56 -11.04 -11.38 -0.33
C ALA A 56 -10.27 -10.63 -1.41
N LEU A 57 -10.83 -9.54 -1.95
CA LEU A 57 -10.18 -8.69 -2.94
C LEU A 57 -8.96 -7.96 -2.35
N ALA A 58 -9.06 -7.47 -1.12
CA ALA A 58 -7.92 -6.91 -0.40
C ALA A 58 -6.78 -7.93 -0.24
N GLY A 59 -7.13 -9.17 0.12
CA GLY A 59 -6.15 -10.25 0.26
C GLY A 59 -5.49 -10.64 -1.06
N ALA A 60 -6.28 -10.81 -2.13
CA ALA A 60 -5.78 -11.15 -3.45
C ALA A 60 -4.80 -10.08 -3.98
N THR A 61 -5.16 -8.80 -3.89
CA THR A 61 -4.31 -7.69 -4.32
C THR A 61 -3.02 -7.59 -3.49
N ALA A 62 -3.07 -7.90 -2.19
CA ALA A 62 -1.89 -7.95 -1.33
C ALA A 62 -0.93 -9.09 -1.70
N ILE A 63 -1.45 -10.26 -2.07
CA ILE A 63 -0.64 -11.39 -2.57
C ILE A 63 0.03 -11.03 -3.89
N ILE A 64 -0.68 -10.41 -4.82
CA ILE A 64 -0.10 -9.94 -6.10
C ILE A 64 1.00 -8.91 -5.83
N ARG A 65 0.77 -7.98 -4.88
CA ARG A 65 1.82 -7.03 -4.44
C ARG A 65 3.05 -7.75 -3.92
N PHE A 66 2.88 -8.81 -3.11
CA PHE A 66 4.01 -9.59 -2.62
C PHE A 66 4.84 -10.19 -3.76
N ALA A 67 4.20 -10.69 -4.82
CA ALA A 67 4.91 -11.16 -6.01
C ALA A 67 5.82 -10.07 -6.62
N PHE A 68 5.35 -8.82 -6.71
CA PHE A 68 6.18 -7.68 -7.15
C PHE A 68 7.33 -7.36 -6.19
N VAL A 69 7.18 -7.58 -4.88
CA VAL A 69 8.28 -7.45 -3.91
C VAL A 69 9.35 -8.50 -4.19
N VAL A 70 8.96 -9.74 -4.48
CA VAL A 70 9.91 -10.81 -4.86
C VAL A 70 10.66 -10.45 -6.14
N LEU A 71 9.97 -9.89 -7.15
CA LEU A 71 10.61 -9.46 -8.39
C LEU A 71 11.60 -8.31 -8.18
N GLN A 72 11.25 -7.33 -7.34
CA GLN A 72 12.17 -6.25 -6.96
C GLN A 72 13.41 -6.79 -6.25
N TRP A 73 13.23 -7.73 -5.31
CA TRP A 73 14.35 -8.33 -4.58
C TRP A 73 15.32 -9.06 -5.52
N LYS A 74 14.81 -9.78 -6.53
CA LYS A 74 15.64 -10.44 -7.55
C LYS A 74 16.55 -9.49 -8.34
N HIS A 75 16.15 -8.24 -8.50
CA HIS A 75 16.94 -7.21 -9.20
C HIS A 75 17.87 -6.43 -8.25
N GLY A 76 17.95 -6.80 -6.97
CA GLY A 76 18.83 -6.14 -5.99
C GLY A 76 18.20 -4.96 -5.26
N ASN A 77 16.86 -4.89 -5.18
CA ASN A 77 16.18 -3.88 -4.38
C ASN A 77 16.61 -3.95 -2.91
N GLY A 78 17.14 -2.85 -2.39
CA GLY A 78 17.73 -2.76 -1.05
C GLY A 78 19.23 -2.48 -1.04
N ARG A 79 19.91 -2.60 -2.19
CA ARG A 79 21.31 -2.18 -2.37
C ARG A 79 21.39 -0.72 -2.79
N HIS A 80 22.51 -0.05 -2.48
CA HIS A 80 22.75 1.31 -2.94
C HIS A 80 22.82 1.39 -4.48
N ARG A 81 22.23 2.45 -5.07
CA ARG A 81 22.15 2.66 -6.53
C ARG A 81 23.48 2.48 -7.26
N VAL A 82 24.60 2.86 -6.64
CA VAL A 82 25.96 2.74 -7.21
C VAL A 82 26.36 1.30 -7.54
N TYR A 83 25.72 0.32 -6.91
CA TYR A 83 25.99 -1.11 -7.10
C TYR A 83 24.97 -1.80 -8.03
N LEU A 84 24.01 -1.07 -8.59
CA LEU A 84 23.02 -1.60 -9.52
C LEU A 84 23.31 -1.16 -10.94
N SER A 85 23.00 -2.04 -11.90
CA SER A 85 22.94 -1.65 -13.31
C SER A 85 21.74 -0.73 -13.56
N ASP A 86 21.82 0.10 -14.60
CA ASP A 86 20.69 0.96 -15.01
C ASP A 86 19.44 0.13 -15.35
N HIS A 87 19.63 -1.06 -15.94
CA HIS A 87 18.55 -1.99 -16.24
C HIS A 87 17.88 -2.50 -14.97
N ASP A 88 18.65 -2.97 -13.99
CA ASP A 88 18.09 -3.48 -12.73
C ASP A 88 17.37 -2.39 -11.96
N TYR A 89 17.93 -1.17 -11.93
CA TYR A 89 17.32 -0.02 -11.29
C TYR A 89 15.98 0.36 -11.97
N MET A 90 15.92 0.32 -13.29
CA MET A 90 14.70 0.53 -14.05
C MET A 90 13.63 -0.53 -13.73
N MET A 91 14.02 -1.81 -13.69
CA MET A 91 13.11 -2.92 -13.38
C MET A 91 12.58 -2.84 -11.95
N ILE A 92 13.43 -2.51 -10.98
CA ILE A 92 13.01 -2.26 -9.59
C ILE A 92 11.96 -1.17 -9.53
N ASN A 93 12.22 -0.03 -10.17
CA ASN A 93 11.28 1.09 -10.18
C ASN A 93 9.95 0.72 -10.88
N MET A 94 10.00 -0.06 -11.97
CA MET A 94 8.80 -0.51 -12.67
C MET A 94 7.93 -1.40 -11.79
N TYR A 95 8.52 -2.42 -11.17
CA TYR A 95 7.79 -3.31 -10.25
C TYR A 95 7.34 -2.58 -8.98
N GLY A 96 8.14 -1.62 -8.49
CA GLY A 96 7.78 -0.74 -7.39
C GLY A 96 6.56 0.12 -7.70
N TRP A 97 6.48 0.70 -8.90
CA TRP A 97 5.33 1.49 -9.36
C TRP A 97 4.04 0.65 -9.39
N TRP A 98 4.09 -0.56 -9.97
CA TRP A 98 2.95 -1.49 -9.93
C TRP A 98 2.59 -1.93 -8.51
N GLY A 99 3.59 -2.27 -7.70
CA GLY A 99 3.39 -2.67 -6.31
C GLY A 99 2.80 -1.56 -5.44
N GLN A 100 3.12 -0.30 -5.72
CA GLN A 100 2.56 0.86 -5.03
C GLN A 100 1.08 1.05 -5.36
N MET A 101 0.66 0.87 -6.62
CA MET A 101 -0.76 0.92 -6.98
C MET A 101 -1.56 -0.15 -6.25
N LEU A 102 -1.07 -1.39 -6.28
CA LEU A 102 -1.72 -2.50 -5.59
C LEU A 102 -1.80 -2.26 -4.09
N LEU A 103 -0.77 -1.67 -3.48
CA LEU A 103 -0.81 -1.31 -2.06
C LEU A 103 -1.99 -0.39 -1.72
N PHE A 104 -2.16 0.73 -2.44
CA PHE A 104 -3.25 1.67 -2.18
C PHE A 104 -4.62 1.03 -2.40
N ILE A 105 -4.75 0.19 -3.44
CA ILE A 105 -5.99 -0.56 -3.70
C ILE A 105 -6.29 -1.56 -2.58
N SER A 106 -5.30 -2.36 -2.14
CA SER A 106 -5.46 -3.32 -1.04
C SER A 106 -5.84 -2.62 0.27
N VAL A 107 -5.19 -1.50 0.59
CA VAL A 107 -5.47 -0.72 1.81
C VAL A 107 -6.87 -0.12 1.76
N ALA A 108 -7.33 0.37 0.60
CA ALA A 108 -8.68 0.87 0.43
C ALA A 108 -9.72 -0.23 0.72
N PHE A 109 -9.61 -1.39 0.07
CA PHE A 109 -10.55 -2.49 0.27
C PHE A 109 -10.52 -3.07 1.69
N LEU A 110 -9.34 -3.16 2.30
CA LEU A 110 -9.19 -3.60 3.69
C LEU A 110 -9.95 -2.67 4.65
N LYS A 111 -9.75 -1.35 4.51
CA LYS A 111 -10.42 -0.35 5.35
C LYS A 111 -11.93 -0.34 5.13
N VAL A 112 -12.39 -0.48 3.88
CA VAL A 112 -13.81 -0.63 3.54
C VAL A 112 -14.41 -1.86 4.24
N SER A 113 -13.74 -3.02 4.16
CA SER A 113 -14.19 -4.24 4.85
C SER A 113 -14.32 -4.03 6.37
N ILE A 114 -13.34 -3.37 6.99
CA ILE A 114 -13.43 -3.07 8.43
C ILE A 114 -14.63 -2.17 8.74
N CYS A 115 -14.87 -1.12 7.93
CA CYS A 115 -16.02 -0.23 8.12
C CYS A 115 -17.35 -0.98 7.97
N LEU A 116 -17.49 -1.85 6.97
CA LEU A 116 -18.68 -2.68 6.76
C LEU A 116 -18.92 -3.66 7.91
N LEU A 117 -17.85 -4.25 8.46
CA LEU A 117 -17.95 -5.10 9.64
C LEU A 117 -18.48 -4.33 10.86
N ILE A 118 -17.98 -3.12 11.11
CA ILE A 118 -18.43 -2.29 12.24
C ILE A 118 -19.89 -1.87 12.06
N LEU A 119 -20.29 -1.45 10.84
CA LEU A 119 -21.68 -1.11 10.51
C LEU A 119 -22.66 -2.25 10.77
N ARG A 120 -22.19 -3.50 10.72
CA ARG A 120 -23.00 -4.69 10.99
C ARG A 120 -23.14 -4.99 12.49
N ILE A 121 -22.11 -4.69 13.29
CA ILE A 121 -22.09 -4.98 14.74
C ILE A 121 -22.80 -3.87 15.53
N LYS A 122 -22.67 -2.62 15.11
CA LYS A 122 -23.18 -1.47 15.85
C LYS A 122 -24.38 -0.85 15.13
N ASP A 123 -25.46 -0.62 15.88
CA ASP A 123 -26.71 -0.06 15.36
C ASP A 123 -26.94 1.42 15.70
N THR A 124 -25.88 2.16 16.04
CA THR A 124 -25.99 3.59 16.37
C THR A 124 -26.03 4.45 15.11
N LYS A 125 -27.09 5.24 14.92
CA LYS A 125 -27.27 6.11 13.73
C LYS A 125 -26.09 7.06 13.48
N VAL A 126 -25.56 7.67 14.55
CA VAL A 126 -24.40 8.57 14.50
C VAL A 126 -23.16 7.84 13.97
N LEU A 127 -22.89 6.65 14.50
CA LEU A 127 -21.76 5.84 14.05
C LEU A 127 -21.91 5.40 12.59
N LYS A 128 -23.14 5.07 12.15
CA LYS A 128 -23.39 4.69 10.76
C LYS A 128 -23.09 5.82 9.77
N GLY A 129 -23.52 7.04 10.09
CA GLY A 129 -23.22 8.22 9.26
C GLY A 129 -21.71 8.49 9.18
N LEU A 130 -21.04 8.49 10.34
CA LEU A 130 -19.60 8.67 10.43
C LEU A 130 -18.81 7.60 9.64
N LEU A 131 -19.19 6.33 9.73
CA LEU A 131 -18.52 5.25 8.99
C LEU A 131 -18.68 5.39 7.48
N HIS A 132 -19.82 5.87 6.99
CA HIS A 132 -19.98 6.17 5.56
C HIS A 132 -19.05 7.30 5.10
N VAL A 133 -18.92 8.37 5.90
CA VAL A 133 -17.99 9.48 5.61
C VAL A 133 -16.54 8.98 5.57
N ILE A 134 -16.16 8.14 6.55
CA ILE A 134 -14.81 7.54 6.58
C ILE A 134 -14.57 6.65 5.37
N MET A 135 -15.55 5.81 5.01
CA MET A 135 -15.45 4.91 3.87
C MET A 135 -15.28 5.68 2.56
N ALA A 136 -16.07 6.74 2.34
CA ALA A 136 -15.92 7.62 1.19
C ALA A 136 -14.55 8.32 1.17
N GLY A 137 -14.10 8.87 2.30
CA GLY A 137 -12.80 9.51 2.43
C GLY A 137 -11.64 8.56 2.15
N VAL A 138 -11.71 7.31 2.61
CA VAL A 138 -10.71 6.28 2.32
C VAL A 138 -10.65 5.96 0.83
N LEU A 139 -11.80 5.80 0.16
CA LEU A 139 -11.83 5.54 -1.27
C LEU A 139 -11.23 6.72 -2.04
N ILE A 140 -11.69 7.94 -1.77
CA ILE A 140 -11.21 9.16 -2.45
C ILE A 140 -9.70 9.33 -2.28
N THR A 141 -9.18 9.17 -1.06
CA THR A 141 -7.76 9.35 -0.79
C THR A 141 -6.90 8.28 -1.47
N ASN A 142 -7.25 6.99 -1.35
CA ASN A 142 -6.42 5.92 -1.91
C ASN A 142 -6.49 5.88 -3.44
N PHE A 143 -7.69 5.98 -4.03
CA PHE A 143 -7.83 6.04 -5.48
C PHE A 143 -7.26 7.34 -6.05
N GLY A 144 -7.34 8.45 -5.31
CA GLY A 144 -6.67 9.69 -5.68
C GLY A 144 -5.15 9.52 -5.84
N VAL A 145 -4.49 8.79 -4.93
CA VAL A 145 -3.05 8.48 -5.10
C VAL A 145 -2.80 7.65 -6.36
N VAL A 146 -3.63 6.64 -6.63
CA VAL A 146 -3.49 5.81 -7.83
C VAL A 146 -3.63 6.64 -9.10
N ILE A 147 -4.62 7.54 -9.15
CA ILE A 147 -4.83 8.44 -10.28
C ILE A 147 -3.60 9.35 -10.47
N ILE A 148 -3.07 9.93 -9.39
CA ILE A 148 -1.86 10.76 -9.45
C ILE A 148 -0.66 9.96 -9.96
N LEU A 149 -0.47 8.72 -9.51
CA LEU A 149 0.63 7.85 -9.97
C LEU A 149 0.53 7.48 -11.46
N ILE A 150 -0.68 7.45 -12.01
CA ILE A 150 -0.89 7.24 -13.45
C ILE A 150 -0.65 8.54 -14.22
N ALA A 151 -1.15 9.66 -13.69
CA ALA A 151 -1.11 10.96 -14.35
C ALA A 151 0.25 11.68 -14.22
N GLU A 152 1.08 11.33 -13.24
CA GLU A 152 2.31 12.06 -12.92
C GLU A 152 3.35 12.06 -14.04
N CYS A 153 3.30 11.11 -14.98
CA CYS A 153 4.29 10.99 -16.06
C CYS A 153 3.64 10.69 -17.41
N GLN A 154 4.22 11.24 -18.48
CA GLN A 154 3.86 10.97 -19.87
C GLN A 154 5.09 10.53 -20.68
N PRO A 155 5.13 9.31 -21.26
CA PRO A 155 4.18 8.20 -21.08
C PRO A 155 4.18 7.64 -19.66
N VAL A 156 3.11 6.92 -19.29
CA VAL A 156 2.86 6.47 -17.91
C VAL A 156 4.02 5.66 -17.31
N GLY A 157 4.34 5.96 -16.06
CA GLY A 157 5.35 5.27 -15.25
C GLY A 157 6.67 6.04 -15.10
N PHE A 158 6.96 6.47 -13.87
CA PHE A 158 8.20 7.20 -13.54
C PHE A 158 9.49 6.40 -13.78
N TRP A 159 9.39 5.07 -13.84
CA TRP A 159 10.51 4.16 -14.07
C TRP A 159 11.16 4.33 -15.46
N ARG A 160 10.47 4.99 -16.39
CA ARG A 160 10.96 5.30 -17.75
C ARG A 160 12.09 6.35 -17.78
N GLY A 161 12.42 6.96 -16.64
CA GLY A 161 13.54 7.88 -16.51
C GLY A 161 13.44 9.06 -17.48
N LYS A 162 14.51 9.33 -18.22
CA LYS A 162 14.59 10.47 -19.16
C LYS A 162 13.62 10.39 -20.34
N SER A 163 13.04 9.22 -20.60
CA SER A 163 12.09 9.03 -21.71
C SER A 163 10.66 9.46 -21.36
N ALA A 164 10.38 9.82 -20.10
CA ALA A 164 9.10 10.35 -19.67
C ALA A 164 9.24 11.77 -19.09
N VAL A 165 8.28 12.62 -19.44
CA VAL A 165 8.13 13.94 -18.82
C VAL A 165 7.22 13.77 -17.62
N CYS A 166 7.74 14.04 -16.43
CA CYS A 166 7.03 13.86 -15.18
C CYS A 166 6.79 15.19 -14.47
N TRP A 167 5.68 15.25 -13.73
CA TRP A 167 5.42 16.31 -12.78
C TRP A 167 6.46 16.32 -11.65
N PRO A 168 6.64 17.46 -10.97
CA PRO A 168 7.47 17.52 -9.79
C PRO A 168 6.96 16.57 -8.68
N THR A 169 7.87 15.85 -8.03
CA THR A 169 7.57 14.85 -6.99
C THR A 169 6.80 15.44 -5.79
N HIS A 170 6.88 16.75 -5.58
CA HIS A 170 6.20 17.44 -4.49
C HIS A 170 4.68 17.31 -4.58
N ILE A 171 4.09 17.23 -5.78
CA ILE A 171 2.63 17.12 -5.94
C ILE A 171 2.13 15.83 -5.28
N ARG A 172 2.81 14.70 -5.55
CA ARG A 172 2.50 13.42 -4.94
C ARG A 172 2.68 13.46 -3.42
N ILE A 173 3.78 14.07 -2.95
CA ILE A 173 4.11 14.17 -1.53
C ILE A 173 3.06 15.00 -0.78
N TYR A 174 2.69 16.18 -1.30
CA TYR A 174 1.67 17.04 -0.68
C TYR A 174 0.31 16.37 -0.64
N PHE A 175 -0.07 15.64 -1.70
CA PHE A 175 -1.31 14.88 -1.70
C PHE A 175 -1.31 13.83 -0.58
N ILE A 176 -0.22 13.05 -0.44
CA ILE A 176 -0.08 12.06 0.63
C ILE A 176 -0.19 12.75 2.00
N TYR A 177 0.50 13.87 2.24
CA TYR A 177 0.39 14.61 3.50
C TYR A 177 -1.03 15.12 3.76
N ALA A 178 -1.72 15.61 2.73
CA ALA A 178 -3.12 16.02 2.84
C ALA A 178 -4.01 14.85 3.28
N THR A 179 -3.79 13.63 2.75
CA THR A 179 -4.55 12.45 3.19
C THR A 179 -4.36 12.14 4.68
N ILE A 180 -3.14 12.30 5.20
CA ILE A 180 -2.84 12.12 6.64
C ILE A 180 -3.55 13.20 7.47
N GLY A 181 -3.52 14.45 7.01
CA GLY A 181 -4.22 15.57 7.63
C GLY A 181 -5.73 15.32 7.74
N VAL A 182 -6.37 14.86 6.66
CA VAL A 182 -7.80 14.52 6.64
C VAL A 182 -8.11 13.42 7.67
N VAL A 183 -7.28 12.38 7.77
CA VAL A 183 -7.48 11.31 8.77
C VAL A 183 -7.38 11.85 10.20
N ASN A 184 -6.46 12.76 10.49
CA ASN A 184 -6.33 13.37 11.80
C ASN A 184 -7.52 14.25 12.16
N ILE A 185 -8.06 15.00 11.20
CA ILE A 185 -9.29 15.80 11.39
C ILE A 185 -10.47 14.87 11.68
N LEU A 186 -10.62 13.78 10.91
CA LEU A 186 -11.68 12.78 11.15
C LEU A 186 -11.57 12.16 12.53
N ARG A 187 -10.36 11.81 12.99
CA ARG A 187 -10.13 11.33 14.36
C ARG A 187 -10.52 12.34 15.43
N LYS A 188 -10.24 13.62 15.19
CA LYS A 188 -10.62 14.69 16.13
C LYS A 188 -12.14 14.87 16.19
N LEU A 189 -12.81 14.81 15.05
CA LEU A 189 -14.29 14.82 14.99
C LEU A 189 -14.89 13.60 15.69
N GLN A 190 -14.27 12.42 15.59
CA GLN A 190 -14.67 11.23 16.34
C GLN A 190 -14.59 11.45 17.85
N GLY A 191 -13.50 12.05 18.35
CA GLY A 191 -13.35 12.36 19.77
C GLY A 191 -14.42 13.32 20.29
N LEU A 192 -14.76 14.35 19.50
CA LEU A 192 -15.79 15.33 19.87
C LEU A 192 -17.19 14.71 19.91
N VAL A 193 -17.50 13.80 18.98
CA VAL A 193 -18.80 13.09 18.95
C VAL A 193 -18.92 12.10 20.11
N ALA A 194 -17.83 11.44 20.50
CA ALA A 194 -17.83 10.51 21.62
C ALA A 194 -17.99 11.19 22.99
N ASP A 195 -17.60 12.46 23.11
CA ASP A 195 -17.76 13.27 24.33
C ASP A 195 -19.19 13.81 24.51
N GLN A 196 -20.00 13.79 23.43
CA GLN A 196 -21.40 14.26 23.44
C GLN A 196 -22.44 13.14 23.65
N SER A 197 -22.02 11.86 23.72
CA SER A 197 -22.91 10.69 23.87
C SER A 197 -22.75 10.01 25.22
#